data_AF-A0AAT9S4X4-F1
#
_entry.id   AF-A0AAT9S4X4-F1
#
_cell.length_a   1.000
_cell.length_b   1.000
_cell.length_c   1.000
_cell.angle_alpha   90.00
_cell.angle_beta   90.00
_cell.angle_gamma   90.00
#
_symmetry.space_group_name_H-M   'P 1'
#
loop_
_entity.id
_entity.type
_entity.pdbx_description
1 polymer ?
#
loop_
_entity_poly.entity_id
_entity_poly.type
_entity_poly.pdbx_seq_one_letter_code
_entity_poly.pdbx_strand_id
1 'polypeptide(L)'
;MASSAGPEPAPTCSFDGCYRAHAARGLCQTHWAQKRRGKDLQPIKIRSKKTGKCSFPGCDRPDVALNLCSGHYVQQKSGKSLTPIRQIIPRQGICKFPDCPKSVHTSGLCRGHYGQWQRGEGLRAFRQPQLTCNIEGCADRHYALGWCKKHHGRFRKHGDPTKYLVKVEKKRNLEDGRRLCSACRRYLTVDQFTGTTERRNTYCIRCSVLRNYGMNHWDYIIMLISQGMGCAICGTRDPGYGKKSFAVDHDHACCSIERPVNSKRTCGKCVRGLLCDSCNTGIGRFNDNPDALRIAANYLEARSRPKRVTSVGARYDRRD
;
A
#
# COMPACT_ATOMS: atom_id res chain seq x y z
N MET A 1 50.23 37.51 -11.18
CA MET A 1 49.44 37.25 -9.97
C MET A 1 48.06 36.82 -10.41
N ALA A 2 47.61 35.64 -9.97
CA ALA A 2 46.40 34.98 -10.44
C ALA A 2 45.14 35.67 -9.92
N SER A 3 44.21 35.98 -10.84
CA SER A 3 42.86 36.46 -10.55
C SER A 3 42.03 35.37 -9.87
N SER A 4 41.55 35.65 -8.66
CA SER A 4 40.59 34.84 -7.93
C SER A 4 39.18 35.04 -8.48
N ALA A 5 38.74 34.16 -9.38
CA ALA A 5 37.34 34.02 -9.73
C ALA A 5 36.56 33.43 -8.54
N GLY A 6 35.52 34.12 -8.09
CA GLY A 6 34.61 33.62 -7.04
C GLY A 6 33.84 32.37 -7.48
N PRO A 7 33.27 31.59 -6.53
CA PRO A 7 32.58 30.35 -6.85
C PRO A 7 31.35 30.62 -7.73
N GLU A 8 31.22 29.84 -8.81
CA GLU A 8 30.10 29.91 -9.75
C GLU A 8 28.75 29.72 -9.03
N PRO A 9 27.67 30.43 -9.44
CA PRO A 9 26.36 30.32 -8.82
C PRO A 9 25.81 28.90 -8.98
N ALA A 10 25.34 28.32 -7.86
CA ALA A 10 24.78 26.98 -7.85
C ALA A 10 23.61 26.85 -8.86
N PRO A 11 23.51 25.72 -9.59
CA PRO A 11 22.46 25.52 -10.57
C PRO A 11 21.08 25.63 -9.93
N THR A 12 20.14 26.26 -10.63
CA THR A 12 18.75 26.45 -10.18
C THR A 12 17.85 25.31 -10.67
N CYS A 13 16.67 25.21 -10.08
CA CYS A 13 15.64 24.23 -10.45
C CYS A 13 15.13 24.46 -11.86
N SER A 14 15.07 23.40 -12.66
CA SER A 14 14.59 23.37 -14.05
C SER A 14 13.06 23.44 -14.19
N PHE A 15 12.34 23.76 -13.11
CA PHE A 15 10.88 23.93 -13.17
C PHE A 15 10.61 25.41 -13.41
N ASP A 16 9.83 25.72 -14.44
CA ASP A 16 9.55 27.10 -14.84
C ASP A 16 8.98 27.93 -13.66
N GLY A 17 9.55 29.11 -13.45
CA GLY A 17 9.24 29.96 -12.29
C GLY A 17 9.74 29.48 -10.92
N CYS A 18 10.65 28.50 -10.84
CA CYS A 18 11.26 28.05 -9.57
C CYS A 18 12.74 28.43 -9.46
N TYR A 19 13.03 29.42 -8.62
CA TYR A 19 14.41 29.90 -8.39
C TYR A 19 15.15 29.17 -7.25
N ARG A 20 14.62 28.02 -6.79
CA ARG A 20 15.27 27.25 -5.73
C ARG A 20 16.51 26.52 -6.26
N ALA A 21 17.51 26.34 -5.40
CA ALA A 21 18.69 25.55 -5.74
C ALA A 21 18.32 24.13 -6.21
N HIS A 22 19.00 23.70 -7.26
CA HIS A 22 18.99 22.34 -7.76
C HIS A 22 19.47 21.38 -6.68
N ALA A 23 18.82 20.21 -6.62
CA ALA A 23 19.19 19.16 -5.67
C ALA A 23 19.44 17.82 -6.34
N ALA A 24 18.59 17.42 -7.30
CA ALA A 24 18.75 16.17 -8.03
C ALA A 24 17.98 16.22 -9.36
N ARG A 25 18.59 15.71 -10.43
CA ARG A 25 17.98 15.57 -11.76
C ARG A 25 17.34 16.85 -12.30
N GLY A 26 18.03 17.98 -12.17
CA GLY A 26 17.54 19.27 -12.64
C GLY A 26 16.61 19.96 -11.66
N LEU A 27 16.06 19.26 -10.65
CA LEU A 27 14.96 19.76 -9.83
C LEU A 27 15.42 20.10 -8.40
N CYS A 28 14.77 21.08 -7.78
CA CYS A 28 14.89 21.31 -6.35
C CYS A 28 14.32 20.13 -5.55
N GLN A 29 14.68 20.02 -4.27
CA GLN A 29 14.21 18.94 -3.39
C GLN A 29 12.68 18.73 -3.42
N THR A 30 11.90 19.82 -3.49
CA THR A 30 10.43 19.74 -3.45
C THR A 30 9.84 19.22 -4.76
N HIS A 31 10.32 19.68 -5.92
CA HIS A 31 9.89 19.17 -7.22
C HIS A 31 10.37 17.75 -7.47
N TRP A 32 11.61 17.43 -7.05
CA TRP A 32 12.11 16.05 -7.07
C TRP A 32 11.19 15.11 -6.25
N ALA A 33 10.72 15.56 -5.09
CA ALA A 33 9.77 14.80 -4.27
C ALA A 33 8.37 14.68 -4.87
N GLN A 34 7.91 15.62 -5.71
CA GLN A 34 6.66 15.50 -6.47
C GLN A 34 6.83 14.44 -7.57
N LYS A 35 7.92 14.53 -8.35
CA LYS A 35 8.25 13.58 -9.43
C LYS A 35 8.39 12.15 -8.92
N ARG A 36 9.10 11.92 -7.79
CA ARG A 36 9.20 10.58 -7.17
C ARG A 36 7.88 9.98 -6.72
N ARG A 37 6.87 10.81 -6.47
CA ARG A 37 5.52 10.38 -6.06
C ARG A 37 4.59 10.16 -7.27
N GLY A 38 5.10 10.23 -8.49
CA GLY A 38 4.32 10.08 -9.71
C GLY A 38 3.32 11.22 -9.92
N LYS A 39 3.58 12.41 -9.35
CA LYS A 39 2.76 13.60 -9.55
C LYS A 39 3.41 14.51 -10.59
N ASP A 40 2.58 15.17 -11.38
CA ASP A 40 3.01 16.27 -12.22
C ASP A 40 3.67 17.35 -11.36
N LEU A 41 4.69 18.00 -11.93
CA LEU A 41 5.36 19.09 -11.25
C LEU A 41 4.40 20.28 -11.18
N GLN A 42 4.20 20.79 -9.97
CA GLN A 42 3.31 21.90 -9.69
C GLN A 42 4.09 23.05 -9.03
N PRO A 43 3.66 24.31 -9.21
CA PRO A 43 4.26 25.45 -8.52
C PRO A 43 4.31 25.22 -7.01
N ILE A 44 5.47 25.48 -6.40
CA ILE A 44 5.63 25.34 -4.96
C ILE A 44 4.91 26.51 -4.29
N LYS A 45 3.86 26.21 -3.53
CA LYS A 45 3.19 27.22 -2.70
C LYS A 45 4.18 27.77 -1.67
N ILE A 46 4.63 29.00 -1.88
CA ILE A 46 5.39 29.75 -0.89
C ILE A 46 4.41 30.01 0.26
N ARG A 47 4.64 29.36 1.40
CA ARG A 47 3.92 29.72 2.62
C ARG A 47 4.38 31.11 3.01
N SER A 48 3.48 32.08 3.05
CA SER A 48 3.79 33.41 3.60
C SER A 48 4.34 33.24 5.02
N LYS A 49 5.40 33.98 5.37
CA LYS A 49 5.84 34.08 6.76
C LYS A 49 4.66 34.59 7.58
N LYS A 50 4.31 33.91 8.67
CA LYS A 50 3.27 34.37 9.59
C LYS A 50 3.73 35.70 10.18
N THR A 51 2.92 36.75 10.04
CA THR A 51 3.23 38.10 10.55
C THR A 51 2.96 38.24 12.04
N GLY A 52 2.26 37.27 12.64
CA GLY A 52 1.78 37.29 14.01
C GLY A 52 0.53 38.16 14.20
N LYS A 53 0.06 38.87 13.17
CA LYS A 53 -1.05 39.83 13.23
C LYS A 53 -1.89 39.79 11.95
N CYS A 54 -3.19 39.93 12.11
CA CYS A 54 -4.16 40.04 11.02
C CYS A 54 -3.94 41.35 10.24
N SER A 55 -4.05 41.29 8.92
CA SER A 55 -3.96 42.45 8.02
C SER A 55 -5.26 43.27 7.92
N PHE A 56 -6.33 42.85 8.59
CA PHE A 56 -7.59 43.59 8.59
C PHE A 56 -7.45 44.80 9.52
N PRO A 57 -7.73 46.04 9.05
CA PRO A 57 -7.60 47.24 9.87
C PRO A 57 -8.36 47.14 11.20
N GLY A 58 -7.68 47.42 12.31
CA GLY A 58 -8.27 47.34 13.65
C GLY A 58 -8.46 45.93 14.20
N CYS A 59 -7.80 44.90 13.64
CA CYS A 59 -7.85 43.54 14.15
C CYS A 59 -6.52 43.11 14.79
N ASP A 60 -6.47 43.04 16.12
CA ASP A 60 -5.28 42.61 16.86
C ASP A 60 -5.13 41.08 16.98
N ARG A 61 -5.99 40.29 16.31
CA ARG A 61 -5.95 38.83 16.37
C ARG A 61 -4.76 38.29 15.55
N PRO A 62 -4.14 37.18 15.96
CA PRO A 62 -3.04 36.59 15.21
C PRO A 62 -3.50 36.06 13.86
N ASP A 63 -2.66 36.20 12.83
CA ASP A 63 -2.92 35.59 11.52
C ASP A 63 -2.73 34.06 11.58
N VAL A 64 -3.62 33.35 10.89
CA VAL A 64 -3.59 31.88 10.79
C VAL A 64 -3.30 31.41 9.37
N ALA A 65 -3.71 32.18 8.36
CA ALA A 65 -3.47 31.94 6.95
C ALA A 65 -3.71 33.23 6.14
N LEU A 66 -2.93 33.44 5.08
CA LEU A 66 -3.08 34.60 4.17
C LEU A 66 -3.03 35.96 4.90
N ASN A 67 -2.25 36.06 5.98
CA ASN A 67 -2.19 37.23 6.87
C ASN A 67 -3.55 37.61 7.50
N LEU A 68 -4.53 36.71 7.51
CA LEU A 68 -5.83 36.92 8.13
C LEU A 68 -5.97 36.07 9.39
N CYS A 69 -6.64 36.61 10.41
CA CYS A 69 -7.06 35.82 11.57
C CYS A 69 -8.11 34.79 11.16
N SER A 70 -8.38 33.81 12.03
CA SER A 70 -9.31 32.71 11.73
C SER A 70 -10.67 33.18 11.21
N GLY A 71 -11.26 34.23 11.80
CA GLY A 71 -12.55 34.74 11.36
C GLY A 71 -12.51 35.43 9.98
N HIS A 72 -11.49 36.25 9.71
CA HIS A 72 -11.37 36.95 8.41
C HIS A 72 -10.98 35.97 7.30
N TYR A 73 -10.15 34.97 7.61
CA TYR A 73 -9.85 33.89 6.68
C TYR A 73 -11.10 33.12 6.27
N VAL A 74 -12.01 32.83 7.21
CA VAL A 74 -13.30 32.19 6.89
C VAL A 74 -14.18 33.10 6.04
N GLN A 75 -14.29 34.40 6.36
CA GLN A 75 -15.05 35.36 5.55
C GLN A 75 -14.56 35.38 4.08
N GLN A 76 -13.24 35.52 3.88
CA GLN A 76 -12.64 35.51 2.55
C GLN A 76 -12.86 34.17 1.83
N LYS A 77 -12.65 33.04 2.52
CA LYS A 77 -12.86 31.71 1.95
C LYS A 77 -14.32 31.46 1.55
N SER A 78 -15.26 32.06 2.26
CA SER A 78 -16.69 32.02 1.95
C SER A 78 -17.14 33.06 0.90
N GLY A 79 -16.21 33.75 0.23
CA GLY A 79 -16.52 34.75 -0.80
C GLY A 79 -17.13 36.05 -0.24
N LYS A 80 -17.06 36.28 1.07
CA LYS A 80 -17.58 37.49 1.71
C LYS A 80 -16.49 38.56 1.80
N SER A 81 -16.88 39.81 1.65
CA SER A 81 -16.03 40.94 2.00
C SER A 81 -15.61 40.86 3.46
N LEU A 82 -14.38 41.28 3.74
CA LEU A 82 -13.87 41.30 5.11
C LEU A 82 -14.61 42.38 5.91
N THR A 83 -15.14 41.99 7.07
CA THR A 83 -15.89 42.85 7.98
C THR A 83 -15.39 42.66 9.40
N PRO A 84 -15.45 43.70 10.26
CA PRO A 84 -14.98 43.60 11.64
C PRO A 84 -15.63 42.43 12.37
N ILE A 85 -14.81 41.51 12.87
CA ILE A 85 -15.34 40.38 13.63
C ILE A 85 -15.72 40.87 15.03
N ARG A 86 -16.99 40.70 15.42
CA ARG A 86 -17.47 40.98 16.78
C ARG A 86 -16.51 40.39 17.82
N GLN A 87 -16.12 41.21 18.81
CA GLN A 87 -15.39 40.72 19.97
C GLN A 87 -16.33 39.81 20.77
N ILE A 88 -15.91 38.57 21.04
CA ILE A 88 -16.63 37.70 21.96
C ILE A 88 -16.20 38.16 23.36
N ILE A 89 -16.97 39.05 23.97
CA ILE A 89 -16.81 39.36 25.39
C ILE A 89 -17.17 38.06 26.14
N PRO A 90 -16.27 37.47 26.94
CA PRO A 90 -16.59 36.30 27.74
C PRO A 90 -17.76 36.63 28.65
N ARG A 91 -18.84 35.86 28.58
CA ARG A 91 -19.94 35.99 29.53
C ARG A 91 -19.39 35.67 30.92
N GLN A 92 -19.50 36.62 31.84
CA GLN A 92 -19.00 36.50 33.21
C GLN A 92 -19.88 35.50 33.99
N GLY A 93 -19.26 34.72 34.88
CA GLY A 93 -19.95 33.78 35.77
C GLY A 93 -19.72 32.30 35.48
N ILE A 94 -19.99 31.47 36.49
CA ILE A 94 -19.86 30.02 36.49
C ILE A 94 -21.25 29.39 36.27
N CYS A 95 -21.29 28.23 35.61
CA CYS A 95 -22.52 27.47 35.38
C CYS A 95 -23.29 27.21 36.69
N LYS A 96 -24.61 27.46 36.69
CA LYS A 96 -25.53 27.19 37.82
C LYS A 96 -25.73 25.71 38.17
N PHE A 97 -25.10 24.79 37.42
CA PHE A 97 -25.22 23.36 37.71
C PHE A 97 -24.23 23.02 38.83
N PRO A 98 -24.64 22.27 39.88
CA PRO A 98 -23.78 21.93 41.00
C PRO A 98 -22.42 21.38 40.54
N ASP A 99 -21.34 21.88 41.15
CA ASP A 99 -19.95 21.45 40.90
C ASP A 99 -19.46 21.56 39.44
N CYS A 100 -20.07 22.43 38.63
CA CYS A 100 -19.63 22.66 37.26
C CYS A 100 -18.67 23.86 37.16
N PRO A 101 -17.35 23.67 36.94
CA PRO A 101 -16.40 24.78 36.89
C PRO A 101 -16.42 25.55 35.55
N LYS A 102 -17.33 25.20 34.63
CA LYS A 102 -17.38 25.80 33.29
C LYS A 102 -18.06 27.15 33.33
N SER A 103 -17.57 28.09 32.52
CA SER A 103 -18.20 29.41 32.35
C SER A 103 -19.61 29.33 31.76
N VAL A 104 -20.44 30.31 32.13
CA VAL A 104 -21.81 30.43 31.61
C VAL A 104 -21.77 30.66 30.09
N HIS A 105 -22.55 29.87 29.37
CA HIS A 105 -22.87 30.12 27.97
C HIS A 105 -24.18 30.88 27.86
N THR A 106 -25.35 30.32 28.18
CA THR A 106 -26.69 30.96 28.08
C THR A 106 -27.57 30.48 29.24
N SER A 107 -28.52 31.30 29.70
CA SER A 107 -29.51 30.94 30.74
C SER A 107 -28.86 30.49 32.07
N GLY A 108 -27.70 31.05 32.40
CA GLY A 108 -26.92 30.65 33.58
C GLY A 108 -26.27 29.26 33.47
N LEU A 109 -26.33 28.59 32.31
CA LEU A 109 -25.77 27.26 32.09
C LEU A 109 -24.57 27.32 31.15
N CYS A 110 -23.58 26.46 31.36
CA CYS A 110 -22.50 26.25 30.39
C CYS A 110 -23.06 25.65 29.10
N ARG A 111 -22.28 25.70 28.00
CA ARG A 111 -22.73 25.24 26.68
C ARG A 111 -23.28 23.81 26.68
N GLY A 112 -22.66 22.92 27.45
CA GLY A 112 -23.09 21.52 27.54
C GLY A 112 -24.37 21.33 28.37
N HIS A 113 -24.53 22.02 29.49
CA HIS A 113 -25.74 21.93 30.31
C HIS A 113 -26.92 22.63 29.65
N TYR A 114 -26.69 23.76 28.99
CA TYR A 114 -27.71 24.39 28.14
C TYR A 114 -28.19 23.43 27.05
N GLY A 115 -27.28 22.69 26.41
CA GLY A 115 -27.66 21.66 25.43
C GLY A 115 -28.37 20.43 26.00
N GLN A 116 -28.21 20.10 27.29
CA GLN A 116 -29.02 19.08 27.97
C GLN A 116 -30.44 19.62 28.21
N TRP A 117 -30.54 20.83 28.76
CA TRP A 117 -31.81 21.52 29.00
C TRP A 117 -32.64 21.68 27.72
N GLN A 118 -32.02 22.11 26.62
CA GLN A 118 -32.71 22.26 25.33
C GLN A 118 -33.27 20.94 24.77
N ARG A 119 -32.71 19.79 25.15
CA ARG A 119 -33.16 18.47 24.69
C ARG A 119 -34.17 17.83 25.64
N GLY A 120 -34.62 18.54 26.67
CA GLY A 120 -35.48 17.98 27.71
C GLY A 120 -34.79 16.91 28.56
N GLU A 121 -33.46 16.79 28.48
CA GLU A 121 -32.70 15.94 29.39
C GLU A 121 -32.58 16.68 30.72
N GLY A 122 -32.98 16.03 31.82
CA GLY A 122 -32.62 16.52 33.15
C GLY A 122 -31.12 16.82 33.22
N LEU A 123 -30.75 17.94 33.84
CA LEU A 123 -29.35 18.35 33.92
C LEU A 123 -28.54 17.30 34.69
N ARG A 124 -27.40 16.91 34.11
CA ARG A 124 -26.48 15.90 34.67
C ARG A 124 -25.03 16.33 34.48
N ALA A 125 -24.19 15.94 35.43
CA ALA A 125 -22.76 16.17 35.36
C ALA A 125 -22.14 15.56 34.09
N PHE A 126 -21.10 16.20 33.56
CA PHE A 126 -20.34 15.61 32.46
C PHE A 126 -19.52 14.42 32.98
N ARG A 127 -19.58 13.28 32.28
CA ARG A 127 -18.60 12.19 32.52
C ARG A 127 -17.20 12.74 32.26
N GLN A 128 -16.29 12.53 33.20
CA GLN A 128 -14.89 12.88 32.98
C GLN A 128 -14.33 12.01 31.85
N PRO A 129 -13.58 12.59 30.89
CA PRO A 129 -13.00 11.82 29.81
C PRO A 129 -11.93 10.87 30.37
N GLN A 130 -11.91 9.63 29.88
CA GLN A 130 -10.79 8.72 30.10
C GLN A 130 -9.54 9.35 29.47
N LEU A 131 -8.57 9.74 30.31
CA LEU A 131 -7.34 10.40 29.89
C LEU A 131 -6.22 9.38 29.60
N THR A 132 -6.22 8.25 30.30
CA THR A 132 -5.21 7.20 30.25
C THR A 132 -5.81 5.85 29.83
N CYS A 133 -4.94 4.91 29.48
CA CYS A 133 -5.33 3.56 29.13
C CYS A 133 -5.82 2.77 30.36
N ASN A 134 -6.90 2.00 30.20
CA ASN A 134 -7.46 1.10 31.22
C ASN A 134 -6.66 -0.20 31.40
N ILE A 135 -5.50 -0.35 30.76
CA ILE A 135 -4.64 -1.52 30.97
C ILE A 135 -3.75 -1.21 32.16
N GLU A 136 -3.79 -2.06 33.18
CA GLU A 136 -2.96 -1.93 34.37
C GLU A 136 -1.48 -1.79 33.99
N GLY A 137 -0.80 -0.82 34.60
CA GLY A 137 0.59 -0.48 34.27
C GLY A 137 0.80 0.27 32.94
N CYS A 138 -0.26 0.66 32.23
CA CYS A 138 -0.15 1.43 30.99
C CYS A 138 -0.48 2.92 31.20
N ALA A 139 0.55 3.76 31.24
CA ALA A 139 0.40 5.22 31.34
C ALA A 139 0.12 5.92 29.99
N ASP A 140 -0.01 5.17 28.88
CA ASP A 140 -0.26 5.76 27.56
C ASP A 140 -1.64 6.43 27.51
N ARG A 141 -1.74 7.53 26.76
CA ARG A 141 -2.98 8.29 26.56
C ARG A 141 -4.09 7.42 25.94
N HIS A 142 -5.30 7.56 26.47
CA HIS A 142 -6.52 6.96 25.93
C HIS A 142 -6.74 7.35 24.46
N TYR A 143 -7.13 6.36 23.65
CA TYR A 143 -7.47 6.53 22.24
C TYR A 143 -8.95 6.19 21.98
N ALA A 144 -9.36 4.96 22.26
CA ALA A 144 -10.73 4.50 22.04
C ALA A 144 -11.04 3.27 22.91
N LEU A 145 -12.31 3.10 23.28
CA LEU A 145 -12.81 1.97 24.09
C LEU A 145 -12.06 1.78 25.43
N GLY A 146 -11.55 2.86 26.03
CA GLY A 146 -10.76 2.78 27.26
C GLY A 146 -9.31 2.36 27.05
N TRP A 147 -8.83 2.19 25.80
CA TRP A 147 -7.46 1.76 25.53
C TRP A 147 -6.64 2.80 24.77
N CYS A 148 -5.32 2.74 24.95
CA CYS A 148 -4.37 3.48 24.10
C CYS A 148 -4.36 2.91 22.67
N LYS A 149 -3.76 3.64 21.74
CA LYS A 149 -3.69 3.24 20.32
C LYS A 149 -3.07 1.84 20.12
N LYS A 150 -2.09 1.46 20.93
CA LYS A 150 -1.44 0.14 20.86
C LYS A 150 -2.38 -0.98 21.30
N HIS A 151 -2.99 -0.84 22.48
CA HIS A 151 -3.92 -1.83 23.04
C HIS A 151 -5.20 -1.96 22.22
N HIS A 152 -5.76 -0.85 21.74
CA HIS A 152 -6.87 -0.86 20.79
C HIS A 152 -6.50 -1.59 19.47
N GLY A 153 -5.28 -1.39 18.98
CA GLY A 153 -4.76 -2.09 17.81
C GLY A 153 -4.59 -3.60 18.01
N ARG A 154 -4.14 -4.04 19.19
CA ARG A 154 -4.00 -5.45 19.56
C ARG A 154 -5.37 -6.12 19.64
N PHE A 155 -6.31 -5.50 20.35
CA PHE A 155 -7.69 -5.98 20.45
C PHE A 155 -8.33 -6.19 19.08
N ARG A 156 -8.27 -5.17 18.20
CA ARG A 156 -8.84 -5.27 16.84
C ARG A 156 -8.28 -6.43 16.02
N LYS A 157 -7.01 -6.78 16.23
CA LYS A 157 -6.32 -7.81 15.43
C LYS A 157 -6.42 -9.20 16.04
N HIS A 158 -6.54 -9.31 17.36
CA HIS A 158 -6.34 -10.56 18.08
C HIS A 158 -7.41 -10.86 19.14
N GLY A 159 -8.38 -9.98 19.34
CA GLY A 159 -9.42 -10.11 20.37
C GLY A 159 -8.96 -9.78 21.79
N ASP A 160 -7.67 -9.54 22.00
CA ASP A 160 -7.06 -9.35 23.30
C ASP A 160 -6.15 -8.09 23.31
N PRO A 161 -6.43 -7.08 24.14
CA PRO A 161 -5.63 -5.85 24.23
C PRO A 161 -4.28 -6.06 24.92
N THR A 162 -4.11 -7.07 25.78
CA THR A 162 -2.86 -7.33 26.50
C THR A 162 -1.95 -8.31 25.76
N LYS A 163 -2.47 -9.02 24.74
CA LYS A 163 -1.74 -10.02 23.95
C LYS A 163 -0.33 -9.57 23.60
N TYR A 164 0.63 -10.09 24.35
CA TYR A 164 2.04 -9.89 24.08
C TYR A 164 2.44 -10.86 22.97
N LEU A 165 2.59 -10.36 21.76
CA LEU A 165 3.20 -11.15 20.70
C LEU A 165 4.69 -11.24 21.02
N VAL A 166 5.15 -12.41 21.47
CA VAL A 166 6.57 -12.73 21.48
C VAL A 166 7.07 -12.48 20.07
N LYS A 167 7.93 -11.48 19.89
CA LYS A 167 8.66 -11.29 18.63
C LYS A 167 9.62 -12.46 18.52
N VAL A 168 9.18 -13.58 17.94
CA VAL A 168 10.09 -14.65 17.57
C VAL A 168 10.99 -14.08 16.49
N GLU A 169 12.21 -13.71 16.87
CA GLU A 169 13.24 -13.31 15.93
C GLU A 169 13.56 -14.51 15.05
N LYS A 170 13.03 -14.53 13.83
CA LYS A 170 13.38 -15.58 12.87
C LYS A 170 14.81 -15.33 12.41
N LYS A 171 15.75 -16.18 12.85
CA LYS A 171 17.13 -16.19 12.34
C LYS A 171 17.10 -16.25 10.81
N ARG A 172 17.90 -15.41 10.15
CA ARG A 172 17.96 -15.36 8.68
C ARG A 172 18.54 -16.65 8.10
N ASN A 173 19.56 -17.19 8.74
CA ASN A 173 20.22 -18.45 8.40
C ASN A 173 20.11 -19.37 9.61
N LEU A 174 19.82 -20.64 9.36
CA LEU A 174 19.83 -21.72 10.35
C LEU A 174 21.20 -22.41 10.34
N GLU A 175 21.49 -23.13 11.42
CA GLU A 175 22.74 -23.88 11.59
C GLU A 175 22.87 -25.02 10.58
N ASP A 176 21.75 -25.60 10.14
CA ASP A 176 21.68 -26.62 9.08
C ASP A 176 21.91 -26.06 7.66
N GLY A 177 22.35 -24.80 7.54
CA GLY A 177 22.61 -24.13 6.29
C GLY A 177 21.35 -23.60 5.58
N ARG A 178 20.13 -23.85 6.06
CA ARG A 178 18.93 -23.30 5.40
C ARG A 178 18.78 -21.80 5.67
N ARG A 179 18.31 -21.07 4.66
CA ARG A 179 18.09 -19.63 4.69
C ARG A 179 16.61 -19.28 4.54
N LEU A 180 16.16 -18.28 5.30
CA LEU A 180 14.79 -17.76 5.25
C LEU A 180 14.59 -16.83 4.04
N CYS A 181 13.70 -17.22 3.13
CA CYS A 181 13.19 -16.32 2.10
C CYS A 181 12.26 -15.26 2.70
N SER A 182 12.56 -13.98 2.49
CA SER A 182 11.73 -12.87 2.98
C SER A 182 10.32 -12.86 2.38
N ALA A 183 10.13 -13.39 1.17
CA ALA A 183 8.86 -13.36 0.45
C ALA A 183 7.94 -14.53 0.83
N CYS A 184 8.39 -15.78 0.62
CA CYS A 184 7.57 -16.96 0.92
C CYS A 184 7.67 -17.44 2.37
N ARG A 185 8.57 -16.87 3.18
CA ARG A 185 8.77 -17.19 4.60
C ARG A 185 9.15 -18.65 4.88
N ARG A 186 9.64 -19.36 3.87
CA ARG A 186 10.18 -20.73 3.98
C ARG A 186 11.69 -20.69 4.20
N TYR A 187 12.17 -21.63 5.02
CA TYR A 187 13.59 -21.98 5.09
C TYR A 187 13.92 -22.91 3.93
N LEU A 188 14.91 -22.52 3.14
CA LEU A 188 15.27 -23.14 1.87
C LEU A 188 16.78 -23.34 1.82
N THR A 189 17.24 -24.33 1.08
CA THR A 189 18.67 -24.54 0.89
C THR A 189 19.27 -23.38 0.11
N VAL A 190 20.56 -23.15 0.32
CA VAL A 190 21.25 -21.94 -0.14
C VAL A 190 21.32 -21.84 -1.66
N ASP A 191 21.38 -22.97 -2.37
CA ASP A 191 21.31 -23.10 -3.83
C ASP A 191 20.00 -22.56 -4.42
N GLN A 192 18.95 -22.42 -3.59
CA GLN A 192 17.66 -21.89 -4.02
C GLN A 192 17.60 -20.36 -3.99
N PHE A 193 18.74 -19.67 -3.84
CA PHE A 193 18.86 -18.21 -3.84
C PHE A 193 19.86 -17.77 -4.90
N THR A 194 19.57 -16.66 -5.60
CA THR A 194 20.51 -16.05 -6.54
C THR A 194 21.56 -15.20 -5.81
N GLY A 195 22.74 -15.06 -6.40
CA GLY A 195 23.84 -14.21 -5.89
C GLY A 195 25.05 -15.01 -5.43
N THR A 196 26.16 -14.31 -5.19
CA THR A 196 27.41 -14.92 -4.68
C THR A 196 27.23 -15.34 -3.23
N THR A 197 28.15 -16.18 -2.72
CA THR A 197 28.20 -16.61 -1.32
C THR A 197 28.04 -15.47 -0.33
N GLU A 198 28.69 -14.33 -0.59
CA GLU A 198 28.72 -13.13 0.24
C GLU A 198 27.48 -12.23 0.09
N ARG A 199 26.85 -12.20 -1.09
CA ARG A 199 25.75 -11.28 -1.42
C ARG A 199 24.51 -11.99 -1.99
N ARG A 200 24.03 -13.02 -1.28
CA ARG A 200 22.78 -13.71 -1.63
C ARG A 200 21.56 -12.84 -1.46
N ASN A 201 20.65 -12.95 -2.44
CA ASN A 201 19.37 -12.29 -2.40
C ASN A 201 18.56 -12.71 -1.16
N THR A 202 17.68 -11.82 -0.70
CA THR A 202 16.77 -12.11 0.42
C THR A 202 15.56 -12.94 -0.02
N TYR A 203 15.36 -13.08 -1.33
CA TYR A 203 14.31 -13.88 -1.95
C TYR A 203 14.91 -15.13 -2.62
N CYS A 204 14.20 -16.26 -2.53
CA CYS A 204 14.58 -17.45 -3.30
C CYS A 204 14.38 -17.22 -4.80
N ILE A 205 15.03 -18.02 -5.64
CA ILE A 205 15.00 -17.96 -7.12
C ILE A 205 13.56 -17.81 -7.62
N ARG A 206 12.65 -18.67 -7.17
CA ARG A 206 11.23 -18.62 -7.56
C ARG A 206 10.59 -17.27 -7.21
N CYS A 207 10.74 -16.80 -5.97
CA CYS A 207 10.14 -15.53 -5.56
C CYS A 207 10.76 -14.34 -6.32
N SER A 208 12.06 -14.40 -6.64
CA SER A 208 12.72 -13.40 -7.48
C SER A 208 12.12 -13.38 -8.88
N VAL A 209 11.90 -14.54 -9.50
CA VAL A 209 11.30 -14.67 -10.84
C VAL A 209 9.85 -14.18 -10.85
N LEU A 210 9.03 -14.59 -9.89
CA LEU A 210 7.60 -14.23 -9.84
C LEU A 210 7.37 -12.71 -9.78
N ARG A 211 8.29 -11.94 -9.20
CA ARG A 211 8.20 -10.47 -9.17
C ARG A 211 8.19 -9.84 -10.56
N ASN A 212 8.85 -10.45 -11.53
CA ASN A 212 8.84 -10.01 -12.93
C ASN A 212 7.47 -10.23 -13.59
N TYR A 213 6.69 -11.17 -13.06
CA TYR A 213 5.33 -11.45 -13.49
C TYR A 213 4.27 -10.69 -12.69
N GLY A 214 4.67 -9.78 -11.79
CA GLY A 214 3.73 -9.10 -10.91
C GLY A 214 3.05 -10.00 -9.88
N MET A 215 3.53 -11.24 -9.71
CA MET A 215 2.96 -12.23 -8.80
C MET A 215 3.80 -12.35 -7.52
N ASN A 216 3.12 -12.67 -6.43
CA ASN A 216 3.75 -13.16 -5.21
C ASN A 216 3.65 -14.69 -5.12
N HIS A 217 4.26 -15.28 -4.09
CA HIS A 217 4.29 -16.74 -3.93
C HIS A 217 2.89 -17.37 -3.78
N TRP A 218 1.98 -16.69 -3.10
CA TRP A 218 0.61 -17.15 -2.87
C TRP A 218 -0.21 -17.11 -4.14
N ASP A 219 -0.04 -16.09 -4.98
CA ASP A 219 -0.71 -16.03 -6.30
C ASP A 219 -0.36 -17.26 -7.13
N TYR A 220 0.91 -17.67 -7.13
CA TYR A 220 1.37 -18.89 -7.80
C TYR A 220 0.74 -20.15 -7.19
N ILE A 221 0.69 -20.27 -5.86
CA ILE A 221 0.08 -21.45 -5.20
C ILE A 221 -1.42 -21.53 -5.51
N ILE A 222 -2.15 -20.42 -5.38
CA ILE A 222 -3.59 -20.36 -5.62
C ILE A 222 -3.89 -20.77 -7.06
N MET A 223 -3.12 -20.26 -8.03
CA MET A 223 -3.24 -20.63 -9.44
C MET A 223 -2.94 -22.12 -9.68
N LEU A 224 -1.90 -22.66 -9.03
CA LEU A 224 -1.58 -24.08 -9.14
C LEU A 224 -2.70 -24.96 -8.58
N ILE A 225 -3.29 -24.57 -7.44
CA ILE A 225 -4.42 -25.27 -6.83
C ILE A 225 -5.65 -25.20 -7.74
N SER A 226 -5.98 -24.03 -8.28
CA SER A 226 -7.13 -23.87 -9.18
C SER A 226 -6.98 -24.68 -10.48
N GLN A 227 -5.75 -24.99 -10.88
CA GLN A 227 -5.44 -25.86 -12.02
C GLN A 227 -5.39 -27.36 -11.67
N GLY A 228 -5.82 -27.76 -10.48
CA GLY A 228 -5.76 -29.17 -10.06
C GLY A 228 -4.34 -29.66 -9.77
N MET A 229 -3.45 -28.77 -9.31
CA MET A 229 -2.05 -29.04 -8.98
C MET A 229 -1.16 -29.46 -10.16
N GLY A 230 -1.53 -29.07 -11.39
CA GLY A 230 -0.80 -29.41 -12.61
C GLY A 230 -0.78 -28.32 -13.67
N CYS A 231 -0.20 -28.66 -14.82
CA CYS A 231 -0.21 -27.84 -16.02
C CYS A 231 -1.64 -27.51 -16.47
N ALA A 232 -1.93 -26.25 -16.78
CA ALA A 232 -3.26 -25.80 -17.20
C ALA A 232 -3.75 -26.46 -18.51
N ILE A 233 -2.84 -26.99 -19.33
CA ILE A 233 -3.16 -27.56 -20.65
C ILE A 233 -3.26 -29.07 -20.59
N CYS A 234 -2.19 -29.75 -20.18
CA CYS A 234 -2.13 -31.22 -20.22
C CYS A 234 -2.35 -31.89 -18.86
N GLY A 235 -2.52 -31.12 -17.78
CA GLY A 235 -2.76 -31.66 -16.43
C GLY A 235 -1.56 -32.35 -15.78
N THR A 236 -0.40 -32.45 -16.44
CA THR A 236 0.78 -33.08 -15.84
C THR A 236 1.19 -32.41 -14.54
N ARG A 237 1.62 -33.21 -13.56
CA ARG A 237 2.18 -32.74 -12.28
C ARG A 237 3.70 -32.50 -12.36
N ASP A 238 4.33 -32.92 -13.46
CA ASP A 238 5.74 -32.66 -13.72
C ASP A 238 5.91 -31.38 -14.55
N PRO A 239 6.58 -30.34 -14.02
CA PRO A 239 6.88 -29.13 -14.78
C PRO A 239 7.88 -29.36 -15.93
N GLY A 240 8.59 -30.48 -15.96
CA GLY A 240 9.48 -30.90 -17.06
C GLY A 240 10.93 -30.43 -16.92
N TYR A 241 11.85 -31.16 -17.57
CA TYR A 241 13.30 -30.86 -17.63
C TYR A 241 13.98 -30.60 -16.27
N GLY A 242 13.59 -31.37 -15.24
CA GLY A 242 14.15 -31.24 -13.89
C GLY A 242 13.80 -29.92 -13.18
N LYS A 243 12.88 -29.12 -13.72
CA LYS A 243 12.44 -27.88 -13.09
C LYS A 243 11.68 -28.17 -11.81
N LYS A 244 11.84 -27.32 -10.80
CA LYS A 244 11.11 -27.41 -9.52
C LYS A 244 9.76 -26.67 -9.53
N SER A 245 9.39 -26.02 -10.64
CA SER A 245 8.21 -25.15 -10.75
C SER A 245 7.76 -25.03 -12.20
N PHE A 246 6.45 -24.90 -12.41
CA PHE A 246 5.82 -24.66 -13.70
C PHE A 246 6.17 -23.26 -14.23
N ALA A 247 6.21 -23.13 -15.56
CA ALA A 247 6.39 -21.86 -16.24
C ALA A 247 5.14 -20.98 -16.06
N VAL A 248 5.34 -19.68 -15.90
CA VAL A 248 4.24 -18.69 -15.85
C VAL A 248 3.97 -18.23 -17.27
N ASP A 249 2.92 -18.77 -17.87
CA ASP A 249 2.47 -18.39 -19.20
C ASP A 249 1.69 -17.08 -19.16
N HIS A 250 1.92 -16.22 -20.16
CA HIS A 250 1.34 -14.89 -20.20
C HIS A 250 1.16 -14.39 -21.63
N ASP A 251 0.18 -13.54 -21.82
CA ASP A 251 -0.08 -12.91 -23.10
C ASP A 251 0.95 -11.82 -23.41
N HIS A 252 1.69 -12.02 -24.49
CA HIS A 252 2.71 -11.13 -25.00
C HIS A 252 2.12 -9.88 -25.69
N ALA A 253 0.85 -9.91 -26.12
CA ALA A 253 0.17 -8.76 -26.75
C ALA A 253 -0.30 -7.71 -25.73
N CYS A 254 -0.48 -8.07 -24.46
CA CYS A 254 -0.99 -7.16 -23.44
C CYS A 254 0.03 -6.08 -23.02
N CYS A 255 1.33 -6.38 -23.11
CA CYS A 255 2.40 -5.54 -22.56
C CYS A 255 3.36 -4.97 -23.62
N SER A 256 2.97 -5.01 -24.90
CA SER A 256 3.82 -4.75 -26.07
C SER A 256 3.94 -3.28 -26.48
N ILE A 257 3.44 -2.33 -25.68
CA ILE A 257 3.45 -0.90 -26.03
C ILE A 257 4.10 -0.11 -24.89
N GLU A 258 5.27 0.48 -25.18
CA GLU A 258 5.93 1.53 -24.39
C GLU A 258 6.24 1.23 -22.91
N ARG A 259 6.97 0.14 -22.63
CA ARG A 259 7.43 -0.08 -21.26
C ARG A 259 8.77 0.60 -20.99
N PRO A 260 8.91 1.40 -19.91
CA PRO A 260 10.18 2.01 -19.54
C PRO A 260 11.28 0.98 -19.33
N VAL A 261 12.52 1.35 -19.66
CA VAL A 261 13.72 0.57 -19.32
C VAL A 261 13.71 0.30 -17.80
N ASN A 262 13.79 -0.98 -17.40
CA ASN A 262 13.64 -1.50 -16.04
C ASN A 262 12.20 -1.77 -15.53
N SER A 263 11.25 -1.96 -16.42
CA SER A 263 9.88 -2.41 -16.07
C SER A 263 9.80 -3.93 -15.86
N LYS A 264 8.80 -4.38 -15.09
CA LYS A 264 8.48 -5.81 -14.90
C LYS A 264 8.24 -6.48 -16.26
N ARG A 265 8.52 -7.77 -16.41
CA ARG A 265 8.26 -8.52 -17.66
C ARG A 265 6.78 -8.49 -18.05
N THR A 266 5.87 -8.50 -17.08
CA THR A 266 4.42 -8.45 -17.31
C THR A 266 3.73 -7.39 -16.44
N CYS A 267 2.46 -7.10 -16.70
CA CYS A 267 1.61 -6.26 -15.84
C CYS A 267 0.98 -7.03 -14.67
N GLY A 268 1.12 -8.37 -14.66
CA GLY A 268 0.46 -9.29 -13.72
C GLY A 268 -0.96 -9.69 -14.12
N LYS A 269 -1.68 -8.86 -14.88
CA LYS A 269 -3.03 -9.19 -15.39
C LYS A 269 -3.02 -10.09 -16.63
N CYS A 270 -1.93 -10.10 -17.39
CA CYS A 270 -1.81 -10.91 -18.60
C CYS A 270 -1.35 -12.36 -18.36
N VAL A 271 -1.19 -12.79 -17.10
CA VAL A 271 -0.85 -14.17 -16.79
C VAL A 271 -2.04 -15.06 -17.14
N ARG A 272 -1.83 -16.05 -18.00
CA ARG A 272 -2.86 -16.99 -18.47
C ARG A 272 -2.94 -18.22 -17.58
N GLY A 273 -1.80 -18.75 -17.13
CA GLY A 273 -1.75 -19.92 -16.27
C GLY A 273 -0.33 -20.44 -16.03
N LEU A 274 -0.24 -21.56 -15.31
CA LEU A 274 1.01 -22.29 -15.09
C LEU A 274 1.09 -23.50 -16.02
N LEU A 275 2.15 -23.57 -16.83
CA LEU A 275 2.34 -24.60 -17.84
C LEU A 275 3.60 -25.43 -17.57
N CYS A 276 3.58 -26.71 -17.94
CA CYS A 276 4.82 -27.49 -18.04
C CYS A 276 5.67 -26.95 -19.19
N ASP A 277 6.96 -27.26 -19.18
CA ASP A 277 7.88 -26.77 -20.20
C ASP A 277 7.45 -27.15 -21.62
N SER A 278 7.04 -28.40 -21.83
CA SER A 278 6.62 -28.88 -23.15
C SER A 278 5.41 -28.12 -23.70
N CYS A 279 4.41 -27.85 -22.86
CA CYS A 279 3.23 -27.07 -23.27
C CYS A 279 3.59 -25.60 -23.53
N ASN A 280 4.37 -24.98 -22.63
CA ASN A 280 4.78 -23.58 -22.76
C ASN A 280 5.62 -23.36 -24.03
N THR A 281 6.63 -24.20 -24.24
CA THR A 281 7.48 -24.17 -25.44
C THR A 281 6.68 -24.53 -26.69
N GLY A 282 5.75 -25.48 -26.58
CA GLY A 282 4.84 -25.87 -27.65
C GLY A 282 4.03 -24.69 -28.18
N ILE A 283 3.37 -23.92 -27.32
CA ILE A 283 2.64 -22.70 -27.71
C ILE A 283 3.59 -21.68 -28.36
N GLY A 284 4.77 -21.47 -27.77
CA GLY A 284 5.76 -20.54 -28.32
C GLY A 284 6.21 -20.90 -29.74
N ARG A 285 6.29 -22.20 -30.09
CA ARG A 285 6.62 -22.65 -31.45
C ARG A 285 5.54 -22.32 -32.49
N PHE A 286 4.31 -22.11 -32.05
CA PHE A 286 3.22 -21.60 -32.87
C PHE A 286 3.02 -20.08 -32.71
N ASN A 287 4.03 -19.36 -32.18
CA ASN A 287 4.01 -17.91 -31.96
C ASN A 287 2.80 -17.42 -31.16
N ASP A 288 2.37 -18.19 -30.15
CA ASP A 288 1.18 -17.86 -29.35
C ASP A 288 -0.12 -17.69 -30.16
N ASN A 289 -0.19 -18.22 -31.40
CA ASN A 289 -1.32 -18.05 -32.32
C ASN A 289 -2.34 -19.19 -32.19
N PRO A 290 -3.58 -18.91 -31.72
CA PRO A 290 -4.63 -19.93 -31.58
C PRO A 290 -5.05 -20.58 -32.90
N ASP A 291 -5.06 -19.84 -34.00
CA ASP A 291 -5.48 -20.35 -35.31
C ASP A 291 -4.45 -21.33 -35.87
N ALA A 292 -3.15 -21.01 -35.72
CA ALA A 292 -2.08 -21.93 -36.09
C ALA A 292 -2.15 -23.25 -35.30
N LEU A 293 -2.50 -23.18 -34.01
CA LEU A 293 -2.69 -24.37 -33.18
C LEU A 293 -3.90 -25.22 -33.61
N ARG A 294 -5.02 -24.60 -33.99
CA ARG A 294 -6.20 -25.30 -34.53
C ARG A 294 -5.88 -25.99 -35.86
N ILE A 295 -5.15 -25.32 -36.74
CA ILE A 295 -4.70 -25.90 -38.02
C ILE A 295 -3.78 -27.11 -37.75
N ALA A 296 -2.86 -27.00 -36.79
CA ALA A 296 -1.99 -28.12 -36.42
C ALA A 296 -2.77 -29.32 -35.87
N ALA A 297 -3.81 -29.09 -35.05
CA ALA A 297 -4.70 -30.14 -34.57
C ALA A 297 -5.41 -30.84 -35.74
N ASN A 298 -6.03 -30.08 -36.65
CA ASN A 298 -6.71 -30.62 -37.83
C ASN A 298 -5.76 -31.45 -38.72
N TYR A 299 -4.51 -31.00 -38.89
CA TYR A 299 -3.49 -31.74 -39.64
C TYR A 299 -3.20 -33.12 -39.02
N LEU A 300 -3.09 -33.19 -37.69
CA LEU A 300 -2.88 -34.45 -36.98
C LEU A 300 -4.09 -35.38 -37.13
N GLU A 301 -5.29 -34.86 -36.93
CA GLU A 301 -6.53 -35.63 -37.04
C GLU A 301 -6.71 -36.23 -38.44
N ALA A 302 -6.49 -35.43 -39.49
CA ALA A 302 -6.59 -35.87 -40.88
C ALA A 302 -5.54 -36.93 -41.28
N ARG A 303 -4.41 -37.01 -40.58
CA ARG A 303 -3.31 -37.95 -40.85
C ARG A 303 -3.23 -39.10 -39.85
N SER A 304 -4.13 -39.13 -38.87
CA SER A 304 -4.20 -40.20 -37.86
C SER A 304 -4.75 -41.48 -38.48
N ARG A 305 -4.01 -42.59 -38.42
CA ARG A 305 -4.57 -43.92 -38.72
C ARG A 305 -5.64 -44.26 -37.67
N PRO A 306 -6.76 -44.91 -38.05
CA PRO A 306 -7.74 -45.35 -37.07
C PRO A 306 -7.06 -46.24 -36.03
N LYS A 307 -7.24 -45.92 -34.74
CA LYS A 307 -6.74 -46.76 -33.65
C LYS A 307 -7.37 -48.14 -33.78
N ARG A 308 -6.56 -49.21 -33.86
CA ARG A 308 -7.06 -50.59 -33.80
C ARG A 308 -7.84 -50.75 -32.50
N VAL A 309 -9.14 -50.96 -32.61
CA VAL A 309 -9.99 -51.35 -31.49
C VAL A 309 -9.58 -52.77 -31.12
N THR A 310 -8.84 -52.94 -30.04
CA THR A 310 -8.65 -54.26 -29.42
C THR A 310 -9.96 -54.61 -28.73
N SER A 311 -10.74 -55.50 -29.32
CA SER A 311 -11.90 -56.10 -28.67
C SER A 311 -11.43 -56.79 -27.38
N VAL A 312 -11.89 -56.28 -26.24
CA VAL A 312 -11.72 -56.97 -24.96
C VAL A 312 -12.60 -58.21 -25.02
N GLY A 313 -11.97 -59.38 -25.09
CA GLY A 313 -12.65 -60.67 -25.12
C GLY A 313 -13.52 -60.87 -23.89
N ALA A 314 -14.81 -61.14 -24.13
CA ALA A 314 -15.70 -61.69 -23.13
C ALA A 314 -15.18 -63.08 -22.73
N ARG A 315 -14.71 -63.22 -21.49
CA ARG A 315 -14.53 -64.55 -20.87
C ARG A 315 -15.80 -64.87 -20.10
N TYR A 316 -16.62 -65.72 -20.71
CA TYR A 316 -17.58 -66.57 -20.03
C TYR A 316 -16.85 -67.82 -19.55
N ASP A 317 -16.94 -68.14 -18.25
CA ASP A 317 -16.87 -69.50 -17.71
C ASP A 317 -17.49 -69.42 -16.30
N ARG A 318 -18.74 -69.86 -16.09
CA ARG A 318 -19.21 -71.24 -15.82
C ARG A 318 -18.52 -71.87 -14.60
N ARG A 319 -19.32 -72.04 -13.53
CA ARG A 319 -19.49 -73.20 -12.62
C ARG A 319 -18.20 -73.89 -12.11
N ASP A 320 -18.05 -74.22 -10.84
CA ASP A 320 -18.99 -74.79 -9.85
C ASP A 320 -18.77 -74.21 -8.45
#